data_AF-A0A3P7XRJ2-F1
#
_entry.id   AF-A0A3P7XRJ2-F1
#
_cell.length_a   1.000
_cell.length_b   1.000
_cell.length_c   1.000
_cell.angle_alpha   90.00
_cell.angle_beta   90.00
_cell.angle_gamma   90.00
#
_symmetry.space_group_name_H-M   'P 1'
#
loop_
_entity.id
_entity.type
_entity.pdbx_description
1 polymer ?
#
loop_
_entity_poly.entity_id
_entity_poly.type
_entity_poly.pdbx_seq_one_letter_code
_entity_poly.pdbx_strand_id
1 'polypeptide(L)'
;MTEPCKHQLKVAYLQQEQVEFDDKEHMADADPKFAEKCAREIRQFKCDQADSFEDTVECLRLNYENLGPECKSMVFYREKIEAADNTMDDELQRKCKYDIGKFCPGQNGEHVLDCLTNTKIVRLLQKECKAVVQERMRESARDIRLRPGLLLACKTEAETYCMDELKKLKMPQYAQKVLEGAVVGCLREKYRESAHNRIDLSAQCQAEITKAIVEAEFDPQLDPPLYHACQDTIRLHCSAAIIQHSGGFDTVLDCLKADFHKGAISDPDCNKQTFSQIARRVEETMIDIHLDPPLLEACSMDMQRLCRDVVPGHSRTRRVEETMIDIHLDPPLLEACSMDMQRLCRDVVPGHSRIIMCLMEASGSTNAQMSSSCRNMLADRNKLWMKAHQVIQLFFSRQYQMAWPESWHEAYSMVATHPNKVSILGWLSGIVFFILLVGCCCGRLSKRTHMELKNR
;
A
#
# COMPACT_ATOMS: atom_id res chain seq x y z
N MET A 1 1.33 -25.99 18.14
CA MET A 1 0.40 -26.95 18.77
C MET A 1 0.82 -28.34 18.33
N THR A 2 0.57 -29.40 19.10
CA THR A 2 0.91 -30.78 18.67
C THR A 2 -0.29 -31.40 17.95
N GLU A 3 -0.06 -32.32 17.01
CA GLU A 3 -1.14 -32.99 16.26
C GLU A 3 -2.22 -33.64 17.16
N PRO A 4 -1.89 -34.34 18.27
CA PRO A 4 -2.92 -34.86 19.17
C PRO A 4 -3.75 -33.75 19.83
N CYS A 5 -3.13 -32.60 20.14
CA CYS A 5 -3.83 -31.45 20.70
C CYS A 5 -4.70 -30.77 19.64
N LYS A 6 -4.23 -30.63 18.39
CA LYS A 6 -5.02 -30.15 17.26
C LYS A 6 -6.23 -31.05 17.01
N HIS A 7 -6.02 -32.37 17.00
CA HIS A 7 -7.10 -33.35 16.82
C HIS A 7 -8.11 -33.30 17.97
N GLN A 8 -7.69 -33.18 19.23
CA GLN A 8 -8.62 -33.02 20.36
C GLN A 8 -9.36 -31.68 20.34
N LEU A 9 -8.71 -30.59 19.89
CA LEU A 9 -9.36 -29.29 19.73
C LEU A 9 -10.36 -29.29 18.56
N LYS A 10 -10.01 -29.99 17.47
CA LYS A 10 -10.91 -30.29 16.36
C LYS A 10 -12.11 -31.12 16.82
N VAL A 11 -11.89 -32.19 17.57
CA VAL A 11 -12.96 -33.01 18.13
C VAL A 11 -13.83 -32.19 19.09
N ALA A 12 -13.27 -31.32 19.93
CA ALA A 12 -14.05 -30.48 20.83
C ALA A 12 -14.88 -29.41 20.09
N TYR A 13 -14.36 -28.83 19.00
CA TYR A 13 -15.06 -27.90 18.13
C TYR A 13 -16.18 -28.62 17.36
N LEU A 14 -15.83 -29.69 16.65
CA LEU A 14 -16.78 -30.58 15.97
C LEU A 14 -17.78 -31.23 16.94
N GLN A 15 -17.51 -31.34 18.24
CA GLN A 15 -18.48 -31.83 19.25
C GLN A 15 -19.50 -30.77 19.65
N GLN A 16 -19.28 -29.49 19.32
CA GLN A 16 -20.36 -28.50 19.28
C GLN A 16 -21.27 -28.72 18.05
N GLU A 17 -20.76 -29.41 17.02
CA GLU A 17 -21.40 -29.60 15.69
C GLU A 17 -21.89 -31.05 15.46
N GLN A 18 -21.51 -32.04 16.29
CA GLN A 18 -21.79 -33.48 16.09
C GLN A 18 -22.87 -34.06 17.04
N VAL A 19 -24.04 -33.45 16.99
CA VAL A 19 -25.31 -34.17 17.08
C VAL A 19 -26.06 -33.87 15.76
N GLU A 20 -27.07 -34.65 15.36
CA GLU A 20 -27.89 -34.37 14.16
C GLU A 20 -28.78 -33.12 14.38
N PHE A 21 -28.14 -31.95 14.50
CA PHE A 21 -28.62 -30.70 15.12
C PHE A 21 -28.31 -29.46 14.24
N ASP A 22 -28.04 -29.64 12.94
CA ASP A 22 -27.94 -28.56 11.93
C ASP A 22 -29.26 -27.75 11.81
N ASP A 23 -30.36 -28.27 12.37
CA ASP A 23 -31.59 -27.52 12.56
C ASP A 23 -31.35 -26.36 13.54
N LYS A 24 -31.44 -25.14 13.00
CA LYS A 24 -31.30 -23.85 13.68
C LYS A 24 -32.13 -23.67 14.96
N GLU A 25 -33.14 -24.51 15.20
CA GLU A 25 -33.84 -24.60 16.49
C GLU A 25 -32.89 -24.92 17.66
N HIS A 26 -31.77 -25.59 17.38
CA HIS A 26 -30.78 -26.07 18.35
C HIS A 26 -29.48 -25.26 18.45
N MET A 27 -29.40 -24.09 17.79
CA MET A 27 -28.25 -23.18 17.91
C MET A 27 -27.86 -22.87 19.38
N ALA A 28 -28.85 -22.80 20.28
CA ALA A 28 -28.62 -22.55 21.70
C ALA A 28 -28.07 -23.77 22.47
N ASP A 29 -28.20 -24.97 21.91
CA ASP A 29 -27.66 -26.21 22.48
C ASP A 29 -26.21 -26.44 21.99
N ALA A 30 -25.92 -26.12 20.72
CA ALA A 30 -24.61 -26.24 20.07
C ALA A 30 -23.57 -25.21 20.56
N ASP A 31 -23.93 -23.92 20.57
CA ASP A 31 -23.12 -22.86 21.21
C ASP A 31 -24.01 -21.87 21.98
N PRO A 32 -24.39 -22.21 23.24
CA PRO A 32 -25.18 -21.34 24.09
C PRO A 32 -24.56 -19.95 24.31
N LYS A 33 -23.22 -19.85 24.29
CA LYS A 33 -22.53 -18.56 24.51
C LYS A 33 -22.58 -17.67 23.28
N PHE A 34 -22.50 -18.26 22.09
CA PHE A 34 -22.71 -17.53 20.83
C PHE A 34 -24.17 -17.06 20.74
N ALA A 35 -25.11 -17.98 20.96
CA ALA A 35 -26.54 -17.70 20.93
C ALA A 35 -26.93 -16.57 21.91
N GLU A 36 -26.44 -16.62 23.16
CA GLU A 36 -26.66 -15.58 24.17
C GLU A 36 -26.08 -14.22 23.74
N LYS A 37 -24.79 -14.17 23.39
CA LYS A 37 -24.06 -12.92 23.14
C LYS A 37 -24.41 -12.24 21.81
N CYS A 38 -24.91 -12.99 20.84
CA CYS A 38 -25.38 -12.46 19.56
C CYS A 38 -26.91 -12.34 19.48
N ALA A 39 -27.68 -12.70 20.52
CA ALA A 39 -29.15 -12.75 20.48
C ALA A 39 -29.84 -11.46 20.00
N ARG A 40 -29.24 -10.29 20.31
CA ARG A 40 -29.75 -8.98 19.88
C ARG A 40 -29.49 -8.76 18.39
N GLU A 41 -28.24 -8.94 17.97
CA GLU A 41 -27.77 -8.77 16.60
C GLU A 41 -28.48 -9.74 15.64
N ILE A 42 -28.67 -11.00 16.05
CA ILE A 42 -29.40 -12.01 15.28
C ILE A 42 -30.81 -11.52 14.91
N ARG A 43 -31.55 -10.97 15.87
CA ARG A 43 -32.90 -10.40 15.64
C ARG A 43 -32.86 -9.08 14.88
N GLN A 44 -31.83 -8.25 15.11
CA GLN A 44 -31.69 -6.93 14.50
C GLN A 44 -31.43 -7.02 12.99
N PHE A 45 -30.52 -7.92 12.59
CA PHE A 45 -30.14 -8.12 11.19
C PHE A 45 -30.99 -9.17 10.47
N LYS A 46 -31.92 -9.82 11.18
CA LYS A 46 -32.71 -10.97 10.70
C LYS A 46 -31.79 -12.10 10.24
N CYS A 47 -30.86 -12.47 11.12
CA CYS A 47 -30.11 -13.72 11.05
C CYS A 47 -30.86 -14.86 11.78
N ASP A 48 -32.03 -14.58 12.37
CA ASP A 48 -33.17 -15.50 12.16
C ASP A 48 -33.47 -15.63 10.64
N GLN A 49 -34.49 -16.37 10.20
CA GLN A 49 -34.85 -16.48 8.75
C GLN A 49 -33.78 -17.13 7.82
N ALA A 50 -32.52 -17.29 8.24
CA ALA A 50 -31.48 -18.12 7.60
C ALA A 50 -31.77 -19.63 7.74
N ASP A 51 -31.21 -20.46 6.88
CA ASP A 51 -31.57 -21.88 6.80
C ASP A 51 -30.87 -22.73 7.88
N SER A 52 -29.54 -22.58 8.08
CA SER A 52 -28.77 -23.28 9.13
C SER A 52 -28.16 -22.34 10.19
N PHE A 53 -27.45 -22.92 11.17
CA PHE A 53 -26.63 -22.17 12.12
C PHE A 53 -25.44 -21.48 11.44
N GLU A 54 -24.81 -22.13 10.47
CA GLU A 54 -23.67 -21.62 9.70
C GLU A 54 -24.12 -20.41 8.87
N ASP A 55 -25.26 -20.51 8.19
CA ASP A 55 -25.84 -19.38 7.45
C ASP A 55 -26.24 -18.22 8.42
N THR A 56 -26.57 -18.53 9.68
CA THR A 56 -26.77 -17.52 10.75
C THR A 56 -25.45 -16.83 11.13
N VAL A 57 -24.34 -17.59 11.24
CA VAL A 57 -22.99 -17.05 11.49
C VAL A 57 -22.51 -16.20 10.31
N GLU A 58 -22.69 -16.65 9.06
CA GLU A 58 -22.35 -15.87 7.86
C GLU A 58 -23.18 -14.58 7.76
N CYS A 59 -24.47 -14.62 8.09
CA CYS A 59 -25.30 -13.40 8.18
C CYS A 59 -24.73 -12.38 9.18
N LEU A 60 -24.21 -12.83 10.32
CA LEU A 60 -23.52 -11.97 11.29
C LEU A 60 -22.16 -11.47 10.77
N ARG A 61 -21.39 -12.31 10.06
CA ARG A 61 -20.12 -11.92 9.41
C ARG A 61 -20.31 -10.82 8.36
N LEU A 62 -21.32 -10.92 7.51
CA LEU A 62 -21.66 -9.89 6.53
C LEU A 62 -22.07 -8.56 7.19
N ASN A 63 -22.55 -8.60 8.43
CA ASN A 63 -22.92 -7.43 9.23
C ASN A 63 -21.84 -7.03 10.27
N TYR A 64 -20.62 -7.60 10.18
CA TYR A 64 -19.61 -7.55 11.25
C TYR A 64 -19.41 -6.14 11.82
N GLU A 65 -19.26 -5.11 10.98
CA GLU A 65 -19.02 -3.74 11.44
C GLU A 65 -20.12 -3.17 12.35
N ASN A 66 -21.38 -3.62 12.17
CA ASN A 66 -22.53 -3.16 12.94
C ASN A 66 -22.83 -4.01 14.19
N LEU A 67 -22.08 -5.09 14.43
CA LEU A 67 -22.24 -5.94 15.61
C LEU A 67 -21.78 -5.25 16.91
N GLY A 68 -22.44 -5.54 18.03
CA GLY A 68 -21.97 -5.18 19.37
C GLY A 68 -20.66 -5.88 19.76
N PRO A 69 -19.89 -5.34 20.72
CA PRO A 69 -18.54 -5.82 21.05
C PRO A 69 -18.50 -7.28 21.53
N GLU A 70 -19.55 -7.75 22.22
CA GLU A 70 -19.64 -9.13 22.68
C GLU A 70 -19.87 -10.10 21.52
N CYS A 71 -20.79 -9.79 20.61
CA CYS A 71 -21.01 -10.60 19.41
C CYS A 71 -19.81 -10.54 18.44
N LYS A 72 -19.18 -9.37 18.24
CA LYS A 72 -17.89 -9.23 17.51
C LYS A 72 -16.84 -10.19 18.08
N SER A 73 -16.70 -10.24 19.41
CA SER A 73 -15.75 -11.14 20.06
C SER A 73 -16.05 -12.63 19.84
N MET A 74 -17.31 -13.01 19.62
CA MET A 74 -17.69 -14.40 19.33
C MET A 74 -17.44 -14.76 17.85
N VAL A 75 -17.87 -13.89 16.91
CA VAL A 75 -17.61 -14.08 15.48
C VAL A 75 -16.11 -14.11 15.19
N PHE A 76 -15.35 -13.16 15.74
CA PHE A 76 -13.88 -13.09 15.58
C PHE A 76 -13.14 -14.30 16.16
N TYR A 77 -13.72 -14.96 17.18
CA TYR A 77 -13.16 -16.20 17.73
C TYR A 77 -13.31 -17.36 16.74
N ARG A 78 -14.46 -17.49 16.07
CA ARG A 78 -14.68 -18.47 14.98
C ARG A 78 -13.80 -18.18 13.77
N GLU A 79 -13.80 -16.93 13.27
CA GLU A 79 -12.92 -16.46 12.17
C GLU A 79 -11.45 -16.87 12.41
N LYS A 80 -10.95 -16.74 13.64
CA LYS A 80 -9.57 -17.12 13.99
C LYS A 80 -9.30 -18.63 13.94
N ILE A 81 -10.27 -19.47 14.28
CA ILE A 81 -10.14 -20.94 14.21
C ILE A 81 -10.11 -21.36 12.74
N GLU A 82 -11.06 -20.87 11.96
CA GLU A 82 -11.24 -21.17 10.54
C GLU A 82 -10.07 -20.65 9.67
N ALA A 83 -9.52 -19.48 10.00
CA ALA A 83 -8.31 -18.97 9.36
C ALA A 83 -7.08 -19.85 9.63
N ALA A 84 -6.98 -20.47 10.81
CA ALA A 84 -5.87 -21.33 11.21
C ALA A 84 -6.00 -22.78 10.72
N ASP A 85 -7.22 -23.24 10.50
CA ASP A 85 -7.54 -24.54 9.91
C ASP A 85 -8.81 -24.42 9.05
N ASN A 86 -8.61 -24.29 7.73
CA ASN A 86 -9.72 -24.07 6.80
C ASN A 86 -10.65 -25.29 6.68
N THR A 87 -10.32 -26.45 7.29
CA THR A 87 -11.23 -27.60 7.36
C THR A 87 -12.32 -27.46 8.43
N MET A 88 -12.36 -26.32 9.15
CA MET A 88 -13.43 -25.92 10.08
C MET A 88 -14.38 -24.87 9.47
N ASP A 89 -14.04 -24.35 8.29
CA ASP A 89 -14.86 -23.37 7.56
C ASP A 89 -15.83 -24.15 6.66
N ASP A 90 -16.90 -24.66 7.25
CA ASP A 90 -17.85 -25.52 6.53
C ASP A 90 -18.48 -24.82 5.33
N GLU A 91 -18.69 -23.51 5.42
CA GLU A 91 -19.17 -22.69 4.33
C GLU A 91 -18.18 -22.70 3.14
N LEU A 92 -16.88 -22.52 3.41
CA LEU A 92 -15.83 -22.67 2.40
C LEU A 92 -15.76 -24.11 1.88
N GLN A 93 -15.71 -25.12 2.75
CA GLN A 93 -15.59 -26.52 2.32
C GLN A 93 -16.78 -26.97 1.47
N ARG A 94 -18.00 -26.50 1.81
CA ARG A 94 -19.24 -26.75 1.07
C ARG A 94 -19.26 -26.02 -0.28
N LYS A 95 -19.13 -24.68 -0.27
CA LYS A 95 -19.31 -23.85 -1.49
C LYS A 95 -18.10 -23.88 -2.43
N CYS A 96 -16.89 -24.18 -1.95
CA CYS A 96 -15.70 -24.31 -2.78
C CYS A 96 -15.32 -25.75 -3.16
N LYS A 97 -16.07 -26.78 -2.75
CA LYS A 97 -15.70 -28.20 -2.95
C LYS A 97 -15.21 -28.55 -4.37
N TYR A 98 -15.91 -28.05 -5.40
CA TYR A 98 -15.54 -28.27 -6.80
C TYR A 98 -14.27 -27.50 -7.19
N ASP A 99 -14.19 -26.22 -6.84
CA ASP A 99 -13.06 -25.37 -7.17
C ASP A 99 -11.76 -25.77 -6.45
N ILE A 100 -11.86 -26.25 -5.21
CA ILE A 100 -10.74 -26.85 -4.46
C ILE A 100 -10.16 -28.03 -5.25
N GLY A 101 -11.00 -28.97 -5.66
CA GLY A 101 -10.55 -30.15 -6.43
C GLY A 101 -10.00 -29.80 -7.82
N LYS A 102 -10.44 -28.68 -8.41
CA LYS A 102 -10.05 -28.22 -9.75
C LYS A 102 -8.78 -27.38 -9.78
N PHE A 103 -8.68 -26.39 -8.89
CA PHE A 103 -7.61 -25.38 -8.90
C PHE A 103 -6.53 -25.62 -7.84
N CYS A 104 -6.85 -26.34 -6.76
CA CYS A 104 -5.94 -26.62 -5.64
C CYS A 104 -5.67 -28.13 -5.40
N PRO A 105 -5.46 -28.95 -6.45
CA PRO A 105 -5.27 -30.39 -6.28
C PRO A 105 -3.99 -30.69 -5.47
N GLY A 106 -4.14 -31.45 -4.39
CA GLY A 106 -3.01 -31.86 -3.53
C GLY A 106 -2.59 -30.84 -2.47
N GLN A 107 -3.27 -29.70 -2.35
CA GLN A 107 -3.09 -28.77 -1.23
C GLN A 107 -3.60 -29.41 0.07
N ASN A 108 -2.95 -29.12 1.22
CA ASN A 108 -3.50 -29.48 2.52
C ASN A 108 -4.84 -28.72 2.73
N GLY A 109 -5.93 -29.44 3.04
CA GLY A 109 -7.26 -28.85 3.23
C GLY A 109 -7.31 -27.80 4.33
N GLU A 110 -6.40 -27.87 5.31
CA GLU A 110 -6.25 -26.91 6.41
C GLU A 110 -5.75 -25.53 5.95
N HIS A 111 -5.13 -25.47 4.76
CA HIS A 111 -4.49 -24.29 4.18
C HIS A 111 -4.90 -24.10 2.71
N VAL A 112 -6.17 -24.40 2.40
CA VAL A 112 -6.70 -24.31 1.03
C VAL A 112 -6.93 -22.86 0.58
N LEU A 113 -7.19 -21.94 1.52
CA LEU A 113 -7.30 -20.51 1.22
C LEU A 113 -6.00 -19.94 0.64
N ASP A 114 -4.83 -20.42 1.03
CA ASP A 114 -3.55 -19.95 0.46
C ASP A 114 -3.44 -20.18 -1.05
N CYS A 115 -4.15 -21.18 -1.57
CA CYS A 115 -4.31 -21.41 -3.00
C CYS A 115 -5.49 -20.62 -3.58
N LEU A 116 -6.67 -20.69 -2.96
CA LEU A 116 -7.89 -20.06 -3.50
C LEU A 116 -7.81 -18.53 -3.59
N THR A 117 -7.10 -17.87 -2.66
CA THR A 117 -6.91 -16.40 -2.62
C THR A 117 -5.93 -15.87 -3.66
N ASN A 118 -5.27 -16.74 -4.43
CA ASN A 118 -4.42 -16.33 -5.55
C ASN A 118 -5.27 -15.54 -6.56
N THR A 119 -4.89 -14.30 -6.85
CA THR A 119 -5.69 -13.35 -7.67
C THR A 119 -5.90 -13.80 -9.12
N LYS A 120 -5.15 -14.79 -9.61
CA LYS A 120 -5.40 -15.47 -10.90
C LYS A 120 -6.47 -16.55 -10.78
N ILE A 121 -6.56 -17.22 -9.63
CA ILE A 121 -7.55 -18.26 -9.32
C ILE A 121 -8.90 -17.63 -8.92
N VAL A 122 -8.91 -16.59 -8.05
CA VAL A 122 -10.15 -15.92 -7.58
C VAL A 122 -11.05 -15.46 -8.73
N ARG A 123 -10.47 -15.05 -9.88
CA ARG A 123 -11.23 -14.65 -11.08
C ARG A 123 -11.93 -15.81 -11.81
N LEU A 124 -11.52 -17.05 -11.56
CA LEU A 124 -11.97 -18.27 -12.24
C LEU A 124 -12.88 -19.16 -11.37
N LEU A 125 -13.03 -18.81 -10.09
CA LEU A 125 -13.91 -19.51 -9.13
C LEU A 125 -15.39 -19.40 -9.53
N GLN A 126 -16.18 -20.41 -9.17
CA GLN A 126 -17.64 -20.38 -9.24
C GLN A 126 -18.18 -19.25 -8.34
N LYS A 127 -19.32 -18.66 -8.71
CA LYS A 127 -19.89 -17.47 -8.04
C LYS A 127 -20.00 -17.64 -6.51
N GLU A 128 -20.44 -18.80 -6.05
CA GLU A 128 -20.62 -19.12 -4.63
C GLU A 128 -19.29 -19.23 -3.89
N CYS A 129 -18.35 -20.05 -4.40
CA CYS A 129 -17.00 -20.13 -3.86
C CYS A 129 -16.28 -18.78 -3.85
N LYS A 130 -16.38 -18.03 -4.96
CA LYS A 130 -15.77 -16.70 -5.11
C LYS A 130 -16.26 -15.73 -4.04
N ALA A 131 -17.56 -15.74 -3.73
CA ALA A 131 -18.12 -14.90 -2.67
C ALA A 131 -17.49 -15.23 -1.31
N VAL A 132 -17.47 -16.51 -0.92
CA VAL A 132 -16.86 -16.95 0.35
C VAL A 132 -15.37 -16.57 0.40
N VAL A 133 -14.60 -16.89 -0.63
CA VAL A 133 -13.16 -16.56 -0.69
C VAL A 133 -12.93 -15.05 -0.61
N GLN A 134 -13.76 -14.21 -1.25
CA GLN A 134 -13.66 -12.76 -1.12
C GLN A 134 -14.01 -12.27 0.30
N GLU A 135 -15.00 -12.85 1.00
CA GLU A 135 -15.24 -12.52 2.41
C GLU A 135 -14.06 -12.92 3.29
N ARG A 136 -13.50 -14.13 3.15
CA ARG A 136 -12.31 -14.55 3.92
C ARG A 136 -11.08 -13.68 3.64
N MET A 137 -10.92 -13.16 2.41
CA MET A 137 -9.88 -12.18 2.08
C MET A 137 -10.11 -10.86 2.84
N ARG A 138 -11.35 -10.36 2.92
CA ARG A 138 -11.70 -9.14 3.69
C ARG A 138 -11.48 -9.35 5.18
N GLU A 139 -11.95 -10.45 5.75
CA GLU A 139 -11.69 -10.86 7.13
C GLU A 139 -10.17 -10.82 7.41
N SER A 140 -9.36 -11.47 6.58
CA SER A 140 -7.89 -11.48 6.67
C SER A 140 -7.27 -10.09 6.49
N ALA A 141 -7.84 -9.20 5.68
CA ALA A 141 -7.35 -7.83 5.52
C ALA A 141 -7.63 -6.93 6.74
N ARG A 142 -8.72 -7.18 7.48
CA ARG A 142 -9.10 -6.41 8.68
C ARG A 142 -8.12 -6.56 9.84
N ASP A 143 -7.58 -7.76 10.09
CA ASP A 143 -6.73 -8.02 11.26
C ASP A 143 -5.64 -9.09 11.01
N ILE A 144 -4.40 -8.82 11.43
CA ILE A 144 -3.28 -9.76 11.28
C ILE A 144 -3.47 -11.08 12.05
N ARG A 145 -4.32 -11.10 13.09
CA ARG A 145 -4.67 -12.34 13.82
C ARG A 145 -5.42 -13.34 12.94
N LEU A 146 -6.00 -12.89 11.82
CA LEU A 146 -6.65 -13.70 10.79
C LEU A 146 -5.72 -14.01 9.60
N ARG A 147 -4.42 -13.71 9.72
CA ARG A 147 -3.36 -14.07 8.76
C ARG A 147 -2.29 -14.95 9.42
N PRO A 148 -2.57 -16.22 9.72
CA PRO A 148 -1.63 -17.08 10.44
C PRO A 148 -0.32 -17.32 9.69
N GLY A 149 -0.33 -17.40 8.35
CA GLY A 149 0.88 -17.48 7.51
C GLY A 149 1.80 -16.28 7.74
N LEU A 150 1.33 -15.07 7.44
CA LEU A 150 2.03 -13.80 7.71
C LEU A 150 2.51 -13.67 9.16
N LEU A 151 1.67 -14.00 10.14
CA LEU A 151 2.02 -13.88 11.56
C LEU A 151 3.11 -14.88 12.00
N LEU A 152 3.17 -16.06 11.39
CA LEU A 152 4.24 -17.02 11.60
C LEU A 152 5.53 -16.60 10.88
N ALA A 153 5.43 -16.23 9.59
CA ALA A 153 6.56 -15.89 8.74
C ALA A 153 7.26 -14.58 9.14
N CYS A 154 6.50 -13.56 9.53
CA CYS A 154 7.02 -12.24 9.97
C CYS A 154 7.14 -12.10 11.49
N LYS A 155 7.12 -13.19 12.27
CA LYS A 155 7.06 -13.09 13.74
C LYS A 155 8.21 -12.23 14.30
N THR A 156 9.44 -12.53 13.90
CA THR A 156 10.66 -11.88 14.41
C THR A 156 10.70 -10.41 14.02
N GLU A 157 10.36 -10.11 12.77
CA GLU A 157 10.35 -8.79 12.17
C GLU A 157 9.25 -7.91 12.75
N ALA A 158 8.05 -8.47 13.00
CA ALA A 158 6.98 -7.78 13.68
C ALA A 158 7.32 -7.47 15.15
N GLU A 159 7.93 -8.42 15.87
CA GLU A 159 8.40 -8.22 17.26
C GLU A 159 9.54 -7.19 17.34
N THR A 160 10.39 -7.09 16.31
CA THR A 160 11.54 -6.17 16.26
C THR A 160 11.16 -4.76 15.79
N TYR A 161 10.42 -4.64 14.69
CA TYR A 161 10.19 -3.37 13.98
C TYR A 161 8.76 -2.82 14.12
N CYS A 162 7.79 -3.66 14.49
CA CYS A 162 6.37 -3.28 14.62
C CYS A 162 5.83 -3.52 16.05
N MET A 163 6.72 -3.48 17.05
CA MET A 163 6.41 -3.82 18.45
C MET A 163 5.25 -2.99 19.03
N ASP A 164 5.13 -1.72 18.69
CA ASP A 164 4.08 -0.84 19.21
C ASP A 164 2.69 -1.17 18.65
N GLU A 165 2.62 -1.63 17.40
CA GLU A 165 1.38 -2.15 16.81
C GLU A 165 1.02 -3.53 17.41
N LEU A 166 2.02 -4.39 17.65
CA LEU A 166 1.81 -5.66 18.37
C LEU A 166 1.37 -5.47 19.84
N LYS A 167 1.81 -4.40 20.52
CA LYS A 167 1.36 -4.08 21.89
C LYS A 167 -0.15 -3.80 21.90
N LYS A 168 -0.68 -3.09 20.90
CA LYS A 168 -2.11 -2.78 20.79
C LYS A 168 -2.94 -4.07 20.76
N LEU A 169 -2.53 -5.10 20.01
CA LEU A 169 -3.23 -6.40 19.97
C LEU A 169 -3.36 -7.11 21.34
N LYS A 170 -2.47 -6.81 22.30
CA LYS A 170 -2.45 -7.45 23.63
C LYS A 170 -3.24 -6.68 24.69
N MET A 171 -3.75 -5.48 24.37
CA MET A 171 -4.48 -4.63 25.31
C MET A 171 -5.97 -5.00 25.35
N PRO A 172 -6.60 -5.17 26.53
CA PRO A 172 -8.01 -5.54 26.64
C PRO A 172 -8.97 -4.62 25.87
N GLN A 173 -8.71 -3.31 25.85
CA GLN A 173 -9.53 -2.32 25.12
C GLN A 173 -9.46 -2.46 23.58
N TYR A 174 -8.49 -3.20 23.05
CA TYR A 174 -8.31 -3.46 21.63
C TYR A 174 -8.51 -4.93 21.26
N ALA A 175 -8.56 -5.85 22.24
CA ALA A 175 -8.83 -7.27 22.00
C ALA A 175 -10.15 -7.50 21.21
N GLN A 176 -11.15 -6.66 21.47
CA GLN A 176 -12.48 -6.65 20.82
C GLN A 176 -12.60 -5.61 19.68
N LYS A 177 -11.53 -4.88 19.33
CA LYS A 177 -11.54 -3.89 18.25
C LYS A 177 -10.71 -4.40 17.08
N VAL A 178 -11.21 -4.22 15.86
CA VAL A 178 -10.44 -4.40 14.63
C VAL A 178 -9.35 -3.34 14.58
N LEU A 179 -8.10 -3.75 14.30
CA LEU A 179 -6.97 -2.82 14.20
C LEU A 179 -6.64 -2.39 12.77
N GLU A 180 -7.61 -2.47 11.84
CA GLU A 180 -7.54 -1.98 10.45
C GLU A 180 -6.22 -2.34 9.73
N GLY A 181 -5.75 -3.58 9.93
CA GLY A 181 -4.49 -4.05 9.36
C GLY A 181 -3.23 -3.35 9.86
N ALA A 182 -3.23 -2.63 10.99
CA ALA A 182 -2.11 -1.77 11.44
C ALA A 182 -0.73 -2.46 11.44
N VAL A 183 -0.62 -3.70 11.90
CA VAL A 183 0.64 -4.46 11.85
C VAL A 183 1.03 -4.81 10.42
N VAL A 184 0.08 -5.13 9.54
CA VAL A 184 0.31 -5.37 8.10
C VAL A 184 0.79 -4.07 7.41
N GLY A 185 0.19 -2.93 7.76
CA GLY A 185 0.62 -1.60 7.31
C GLY A 185 2.05 -1.28 7.73
N CYS A 186 2.42 -1.57 8.98
CA CYS A 186 3.79 -1.44 9.47
C CYS A 186 4.76 -2.40 8.74
N LEU A 187 4.40 -3.68 8.56
CA LEU A 187 5.23 -4.64 7.84
C LEU A 187 5.44 -4.24 6.37
N ARG A 188 4.41 -3.74 5.68
CA ARG A 188 4.53 -3.14 4.34
C ARG A 188 5.46 -1.93 4.34
N GLU A 189 5.42 -1.08 5.37
CA GLU A 189 6.37 0.01 5.50
C GLU A 189 7.82 -0.47 5.68
N LYS A 190 8.04 -1.52 6.48
CA LYS A 190 9.38 -2.08 6.67
C LYS A 190 9.91 -2.83 5.45
N TYR A 191 9.01 -3.41 4.66
CA TYR A 191 9.32 -3.91 3.32
C TYR A 191 9.81 -2.77 2.42
N ARG A 192 9.15 -1.60 2.46
CA ARG A 192 9.60 -0.42 1.70
C ARG A 192 10.94 0.14 2.16
N GLU A 193 11.21 0.13 3.46
CA GLU A 193 12.53 0.52 4.02
C GLU A 193 13.65 -0.49 3.68
N SER A 194 13.33 -1.78 3.46
CA SER A 194 14.32 -2.83 3.18
C SER A 194 15.09 -2.63 1.86
N ALA A 195 14.47 -2.00 0.86
CA ALA A 195 15.07 -1.71 -0.45
C ALA A 195 16.32 -0.80 -0.40
N HIS A 196 16.57 -0.17 0.75
CA HIS A 196 17.71 0.72 0.99
C HIS A 196 18.78 0.11 1.90
N ASN A 197 18.74 -1.21 2.12
CA ASN A 197 19.61 -1.94 3.06
C ASN A 197 19.56 -1.38 4.49
N ARG A 198 18.43 -0.77 4.88
CA ARG A 198 18.21 -0.22 6.24
C ARG A 198 17.69 -1.28 7.22
N ILE A 199 16.95 -2.26 6.69
CA ILE A 199 16.26 -3.31 7.42
C ILE A 199 16.37 -4.60 6.61
N ASP A 200 16.77 -5.68 7.26
CA ASP A 200 16.69 -7.03 6.69
C ASP A 200 15.37 -7.68 7.12
N LEU A 201 14.64 -8.24 6.16
CA LEU A 201 13.46 -9.08 6.37
C LEU A 201 13.77 -10.48 5.85
N SER A 202 13.26 -11.53 6.51
CA SER A 202 13.41 -12.89 5.99
C SER A 202 12.63 -13.08 4.70
N ALA A 203 13.13 -13.94 3.81
CA ALA A 203 12.45 -14.26 2.54
C ALA A 203 11.02 -14.81 2.75
N GLN A 204 10.77 -15.50 3.87
CA GLN A 204 9.43 -15.97 4.25
C GLN A 204 8.50 -14.80 4.59
N CYS A 205 8.97 -13.86 5.42
CA CYS A 205 8.21 -12.66 5.74
C CYS A 205 7.96 -11.78 4.49
N GLN A 206 8.98 -11.59 3.64
CA GLN A 206 8.86 -10.85 2.39
C GLN A 206 7.80 -11.45 1.45
N ALA A 207 7.74 -12.78 1.33
CA ALA A 207 6.74 -13.46 0.50
C ALA A 207 5.30 -13.21 0.99
N GLU A 208 5.05 -13.31 2.30
CA GLU A 208 3.73 -13.05 2.87
C GLU A 208 3.33 -11.56 2.81
N ILE A 209 4.29 -10.63 2.92
CA ILE A 209 4.03 -9.19 2.69
C ILE A 209 3.70 -8.93 1.21
N THR A 210 4.45 -9.54 0.30
CA THR A 210 4.22 -9.43 -1.16
C THR A 210 2.83 -9.96 -1.52
N LYS A 211 2.41 -11.09 -0.94
CA LYS A 211 1.04 -11.63 -1.06
C LYS A 211 -0.01 -10.62 -0.58
N ALA A 212 0.16 -10.04 0.61
CA ALA A 212 -0.75 -9.02 1.14
C ALA A 212 -0.82 -7.74 0.27
N ILE A 213 0.28 -7.36 -0.40
CA ILE A 213 0.30 -6.23 -1.35
C ILE A 213 -0.50 -6.57 -2.62
N VAL A 214 -0.31 -7.77 -3.19
CA VAL A 214 -1.05 -8.22 -4.39
C VAL A 214 -2.54 -8.37 -4.12
N GLU A 215 -2.91 -8.86 -2.93
CA GLU A 215 -4.31 -8.90 -2.47
C GLU A 215 -4.91 -7.48 -2.38
N ALA A 216 -4.21 -6.52 -1.76
CA ALA A 216 -4.70 -5.15 -1.62
C ALA A 216 -4.84 -4.38 -2.96
N GLU A 217 -4.18 -4.82 -4.03
CA GLU A 217 -4.36 -4.28 -5.39
C GLU A 217 -5.56 -4.92 -6.12
N PHE A 218 -5.98 -6.12 -5.72
CA PHE A 218 -7.04 -6.87 -6.39
C PHE A 218 -8.46 -6.36 -6.08
N ASP A 219 -8.69 -5.85 -4.88
CA ASP A 219 -9.97 -5.30 -4.46
C ASP A 219 -9.72 -4.20 -3.41
N PRO A 220 -10.16 -2.94 -3.62
CA PRO A 220 -9.97 -1.87 -2.63
C PRO A 220 -10.56 -2.18 -1.26
N GLN A 221 -11.53 -3.10 -1.13
CA GLN A 221 -12.04 -3.57 0.17
C GLN A 221 -10.97 -4.31 1.00
N LEU A 222 -9.86 -4.70 0.38
CA LEU A 222 -8.68 -5.32 1.00
C LEU A 222 -7.62 -4.29 1.43
N ASP A 223 -7.87 -2.99 1.23
CA ASP A 223 -7.16 -1.87 1.86
C ASP A 223 -8.17 -1.04 2.68
N PRO A 224 -8.58 -1.49 3.89
CA PRO A 224 -9.69 -0.89 4.65
C PRO A 224 -9.59 0.63 4.84
N PRO A 225 -8.40 1.23 5.12
CA PRO A 225 -8.26 2.69 5.22
C PRO A 225 -8.62 3.44 3.93
N LEU A 226 -8.38 2.84 2.76
CA LEU A 226 -8.80 3.41 1.48
C LEU A 226 -10.32 3.24 1.30
N TYR A 227 -10.83 2.03 1.49
CA TYR A 227 -12.23 1.73 1.24
C TYR A 227 -13.18 2.56 2.11
N HIS A 228 -12.90 2.67 3.42
CA HIS A 228 -13.74 3.45 4.33
C HIS A 228 -13.74 4.95 3.99
N ALA A 229 -12.60 5.52 3.61
CA ALA A 229 -12.53 6.92 3.19
C ALA A 229 -13.21 7.16 1.83
N CYS A 230 -13.10 6.22 0.89
CA CYS A 230 -13.60 6.37 -0.47
C CYS A 230 -15.00 5.79 -0.73
N GLN A 231 -15.68 5.22 0.26
CA GLN A 231 -16.93 4.46 0.06
C GLN A 231 -17.99 5.22 -0.75
N ASP A 232 -18.23 6.49 -0.43
CA ASP A 232 -19.17 7.34 -1.18
C ASP A 232 -18.66 7.74 -2.57
N THR A 233 -17.37 8.02 -2.71
CA THR A 233 -16.75 8.32 -4.01
C THR A 233 -16.86 7.12 -4.96
N ILE A 234 -16.58 5.92 -4.46
CA ILE A 234 -16.73 4.65 -5.20
C ILE A 234 -18.18 4.48 -5.66
N ARG A 235 -19.16 4.69 -4.77
CA ARG A 235 -20.59 4.58 -5.07
C ARG A 235 -21.05 5.58 -6.14
N LEU A 236 -20.56 6.82 -6.08
CA LEU A 236 -20.98 7.90 -6.98
C LEU A 236 -20.30 7.83 -8.35
N HIS A 237 -18.98 7.61 -8.40
CA HIS A 237 -18.20 7.72 -9.64
C HIS A 237 -17.86 6.37 -10.28
N CYS A 238 -17.59 5.34 -9.47
CA CYS A 238 -17.07 4.05 -9.94
C CYS A 238 -18.15 2.95 -10.08
N SER A 239 -19.41 3.25 -9.77
CA SER A 239 -20.52 2.29 -9.89
C SER A 239 -20.71 1.73 -11.31
N ALA A 240 -20.43 2.53 -12.35
CA ALA A 240 -20.45 2.06 -13.73
C ALA A 240 -19.38 0.98 -14.02
N ALA A 241 -18.18 1.12 -13.44
CA ALA A 241 -17.11 0.13 -13.58
C ALA A 241 -17.47 -1.19 -12.89
N ILE A 242 -18.06 -1.11 -11.68
CA ILE A 242 -18.58 -2.26 -10.93
C ILE A 242 -19.64 -3.02 -11.76
N ILE A 243 -20.58 -2.30 -12.39
CA ILE A 243 -21.63 -2.90 -13.22
C ILE A 243 -21.02 -3.57 -14.47
N GLN A 244 -20.08 -2.92 -15.15
CA GLN A 244 -19.46 -3.42 -16.37
C GLN A 244 -18.65 -4.72 -16.16
N HIS A 245 -18.08 -4.91 -14.97
CA HIS A 245 -17.29 -6.09 -14.60
C HIS A 245 -18.07 -7.11 -13.74
N SER A 246 -19.40 -7.21 -13.92
CA SER A 246 -20.25 -8.19 -13.22
C SER A 246 -20.18 -8.14 -11.69
N GLY A 247 -20.00 -6.94 -11.12
CA GLY A 247 -19.81 -6.74 -9.68
C GLY A 247 -18.37 -6.85 -9.20
N GLY A 248 -17.39 -7.02 -10.10
CA GLY A 248 -15.97 -7.03 -9.78
C GLY A 248 -15.48 -5.67 -9.29
N PHE A 249 -14.82 -5.66 -8.13
CA PHE A 249 -14.16 -4.47 -7.56
C PHE A 249 -12.74 -4.25 -8.10
N ASP A 250 -12.22 -5.15 -8.93
CA ASP A 250 -10.83 -5.13 -9.45
C ASP A 250 -10.54 -3.99 -10.44
N THR A 251 -11.57 -3.29 -10.91
CA THR A 251 -11.44 -2.06 -11.72
C THR A 251 -11.78 -0.78 -10.95
N VAL A 252 -12.29 -0.88 -9.71
CA VAL A 252 -12.64 0.29 -8.89
C VAL A 252 -11.39 1.07 -8.48
N LEU A 253 -10.29 0.36 -8.21
CA LEU A 253 -9.02 1.00 -7.89
C LEU A 253 -8.46 1.80 -9.08
N ASP A 254 -8.61 1.30 -10.31
CA ASP A 254 -8.20 2.03 -11.52
C ASP A 254 -9.13 3.22 -11.82
N CYS A 255 -10.42 3.11 -11.52
CA CYS A 255 -11.35 4.24 -11.51
C CYS A 255 -10.90 5.34 -10.52
N LEU A 256 -10.60 4.97 -9.27
CA LEU A 256 -10.10 5.91 -8.26
C LEU A 256 -8.77 6.56 -8.67
N LYS A 257 -7.82 5.80 -9.23
CA LYS A 257 -6.57 6.35 -9.80
C LYS A 257 -6.88 7.37 -10.91
N ALA A 258 -7.76 7.03 -11.86
CA ALA A 258 -8.12 7.91 -12.97
C ALA A 258 -8.77 9.22 -12.49
N ASP A 259 -9.68 9.15 -11.51
CA ASP A 259 -10.32 10.32 -10.91
C ASP A 259 -9.36 11.14 -10.05
N PHE A 260 -8.45 10.49 -9.32
CA PHE A 260 -7.36 11.17 -8.62
C PHE A 260 -6.47 11.94 -9.60
N HIS A 261 -6.09 11.34 -10.73
CA HIS A 261 -5.28 11.99 -11.77
C HIS A 261 -6.02 13.19 -12.41
N LYS A 262 -7.32 13.07 -12.69
CA LYS A 262 -8.17 14.18 -13.16
C LYS A 262 -8.42 15.26 -12.11
N GLY A 263 -8.31 14.93 -10.82
CA GLY A 263 -8.72 15.82 -9.72
C GLY A 263 -10.23 15.82 -9.47
N ALA A 264 -10.92 14.73 -9.81
CA ALA A 264 -12.37 14.58 -9.64
C ALA A 264 -12.78 14.10 -8.23
N ILE A 265 -11.84 13.56 -7.43
CA ILE A 265 -12.10 13.19 -6.03
C ILE A 265 -12.18 14.46 -5.18
N SER A 266 -13.41 14.92 -4.93
CA SER A 266 -13.73 16.10 -4.11
C SER A 266 -13.62 15.86 -2.61
N ASP A 267 -13.83 14.62 -2.15
CA ASP A 267 -13.72 14.29 -0.73
C ASP A 267 -12.24 14.30 -0.29
N PRO A 268 -11.86 15.09 0.75
CA PRO A 268 -10.47 15.28 1.11
C PRO A 268 -9.81 14.03 1.72
N ASP A 269 -10.57 13.20 2.45
CA ASP A 269 -10.03 12.00 3.08
C ASP A 269 -9.87 10.87 2.06
N CYS A 270 -10.83 10.68 1.15
CA CYS A 270 -10.68 9.79 0.01
C CYS A 270 -9.51 10.21 -0.90
N ASN A 271 -9.38 11.51 -1.18
CA ASN A 271 -8.30 12.04 -2.01
C ASN A 271 -6.92 11.73 -1.38
N LYS A 272 -6.80 11.98 -0.07
CA LYS A 272 -5.61 11.67 0.75
C LYS A 272 -5.31 10.17 0.81
N GLN A 273 -6.31 9.31 1.00
CA GLN A 273 -6.09 7.86 1.06
C GLN A 273 -5.78 7.26 -0.31
N THR A 274 -6.41 7.74 -1.38
CA THR A 274 -6.09 7.34 -2.77
C THR A 274 -4.65 7.72 -3.09
N PHE A 275 -4.23 8.94 -2.75
CA PHE A 275 -2.83 9.36 -2.87
C PHE A 275 -1.87 8.49 -2.03
N SER A 276 -2.24 8.15 -0.79
CA SER A 276 -1.48 7.26 0.09
C SER A 276 -1.35 5.83 -0.47
N GLN A 277 -2.40 5.30 -1.11
CA GLN A 277 -2.35 4.02 -1.81
C GLN A 277 -1.40 4.08 -3.01
N ILE A 278 -1.55 5.08 -3.88
CA ILE A 278 -0.69 5.26 -5.06
C ILE A 278 0.78 5.39 -4.63
N ALA A 279 1.07 6.19 -3.60
CA ALA A 279 2.40 6.37 -3.05
C ALA A 279 3.02 5.06 -2.54
N ARG A 280 2.31 4.34 -1.65
CA ARG A 280 2.74 3.02 -1.14
C ARG A 280 3.00 2.06 -2.30
N ARG A 281 2.12 2.06 -3.31
CA ARG A 281 2.19 1.11 -4.42
C ARG A 281 3.38 1.35 -5.34
N VAL A 282 3.64 2.61 -5.69
CA VAL A 282 4.82 3.01 -6.47
C VAL A 282 6.11 2.59 -5.76
N GLU A 283 6.23 2.91 -4.47
CA GLU A 283 7.36 2.49 -3.64
C GLU A 283 7.49 0.95 -3.61
N GLU A 284 6.40 0.20 -3.41
CA GLU A 284 6.39 -1.28 -3.40
C GLU A 284 6.86 -1.89 -4.73
N THR A 285 6.38 -1.38 -5.87
CA THR A 285 6.77 -1.87 -7.21
C THR A 285 8.24 -1.65 -7.56
N MET A 286 8.93 -0.71 -6.90
CA MET A 286 10.37 -0.47 -7.13
C MET A 286 11.27 -1.54 -6.49
N ILE A 287 10.72 -2.41 -5.63
CA ILE A 287 11.45 -3.37 -4.80
C ILE A 287 11.39 -4.75 -5.41
N ASP A 288 10.18 -5.15 -5.81
CA ASP A 288 9.94 -6.41 -6.48
C ASP A 288 9.09 -6.20 -7.73
N ILE A 289 9.70 -6.46 -8.89
CA ILE A 289 9.04 -6.42 -10.19
C ILE A 289 7.85 -7.38 -10.29
N HIS A 290 7.76 -8.43 -9.45
CA HIS A 290 6.56 -9.28 -9.39
C HIS A 290 5.31 -8.54 -8.90
N LEU A 291 5.49 -7.37 -8.28
CA LEU A 291 4.41 -6.47 -7.90
C LEU A 291 3.93 -5.57 -9.05
N ASP A 292 4.58 -5.59 -10.22
CA ASP A 292 4.15 -4.94 -11.45
C ASP A 292 3.99 -6.01 -12.56
N PRO A 293 2.83 -6.68 -12.67
CA PRO A 293 2.64 -7.78 -13.62
C PRO A 293 2.85 -7.38 -15.10
N PRO A 294 2.37 -6.21 -15.59
CA PRO A 294 2.69 -5.75 -16.95
C PRO A 294 4.19 -5.59 -17.21
N LEU A 295 4.95 -5.01 -16.27
CA LEU A 295 6.40 -4.86 -16.41
C LEU A 295 7.12 -6.21 -16.32
N LEU A 296 6.70 -7.09 -15.41
CA LEU A 296 7.19 -8.47 -15.30
C LEU A 296 6.98 -9.25 -16.61
N GLU A 297 5.81 -9.12 -17.24
CA GLU A 297 5.51 -9.79 -18.51
C GLU A 297 6.43 -9.28 -19.63
N ALA A 298 6.52 -7.96 -19.80
CA ALA A 298 7.38 -7.31 -20.80
C ALA A 298 8.88 -7.64 -20.61
N CYS A 299 9.35 -7.68 -19.36
CA CYS A 299 10.75 -7.94 -19.02
C CYS A 299 11.08 -9.42 -18.76
N SER A 300 10.10 -10.34 -18.88
CA SER A 300 10.21 -11.75 -18.44
C SER A 300 11.43 -12.50 -19.02
N MET A 301 11.69 -12.34 -20.32
CA MET A 301 12.85 -12.96 -20.99
C MET A 301 14.18 -12.35 -20.51
N ASP A 302 14.22 -11.04 -20.29
CA ASP A 302 15.42 -10.35 -19.81
C ASP A 302 15.71 -10.64 -18.35
N MET A 303 14.69 -10.81 -17.51
CA MET A 303 14.87 -11.31 -16.14
C MET A 303 15.52 -12.70 -16.12
N GLN A 304 15.02 -13.64 -16.93
CA GLN A 304 15.61 -14.98 -17.02
C GLN A 304 17.06 -14.95 -17.53
N ARG A 305 17.39 -14.03 -18.43
CA ARG A 305 18.71 -13.90 -19.06
C ARG A 305 19.73 -13.13 -18.20
N LEU A 306 19.31 -12.05 -17.54
CA LEU A 306 20.18 -11.07 -16.88
C LEU A 306 20.14 -11.15 -15.35
N CYS A 307 19.04 -11.67 -14.77
CA CYS A 307 18.79 -11.73 -13.33
C CYS A 307 18.76 -13.16 -12.78
N ARG A 308 19.29 -14.14 -13.52
CA ARG A 308 19.28 -15.58 -13.17
C ARG A 308 19.73 -15.90 -11.74
N ASP A 309 20.71 -15.16 -11.22
CA ASP A 309 21.29 -15.36 -9.88
C ASP A 309 20.83 -14.29 -8.87
N VAL A 310 19.71 -13.61 -9.14
CA VAL A 310 19.09 -12.61 -8.26
C VAL A 310 17.86 -13.22 -7.60
N VAL A 311 17.86 -13.30 -6.27
CA VAL A 311 16.71 -13.75 -5.48
C VAL A 311 15.62 -12.67 -5.52
N PRO A 312 14.34 -13.00 -5.79
CA PRO A 312 13.21 -12.05 -5.69
C PRO A 312 13.13 -11.37 -4.32
N GLY A 313 12.54 -10.17 -4.24
CA GLY A 313 12.49 -9.37 -3.01
C GLY A 313 13.81 -8.73 -2.58
N HIS A 314 14.97 -9.25 -3.01
CA HIS A 314 16.26 -8.59 -2.83
C HIS A 314 16.55 -7.64 -4.00
N SER A 315 15.97 -6.44 -3.93
CA SER A 315 16.32 -5.31 -4.79
C SER A 315 17.78 -4.91 -4.59
N ARG A 316 18.70 -5.59 -5.30
CA ARG A 316 20.06 -5.09 -5.47
C ARG A 316 19.93 -3.75 -6.18
N THR A 317 20.17 -2.66 -5.45
CA THR A 317 20.27 -1.29 -5.99
C THR A 317 21.55 -1.15 -6.84
N ARG A 318 21.65 -1.94 -7.91
CA ARG A 318 22.35 -1.50 -9.10
C ARG A 318 21.68 -0.19 -9.47
N ARG A 319 22.46 0.88 -9.55
CA ARG A 319 22.07 2.06 -10.31
C ARG A 319 21.68 1.56 -11.70
N VAL A 320 20.38 1.45 -11.95
CA VAL A 320 19.85 1.53 -13.30
C VAL A 320 20.41 2.83 -13.86
N GLU A 321 20.90 2.79 -15.09
CA GLU A 321 21.50 3.94 -15.72
C GLU A 321 20.48 5.09 -15.82
N GLU A 322 20.52 6.00 -14.84
CA GLU A 322 19.73 7.23 -14.75
C GLU A 322 19.88 8.11 -16.02
N THR A 323 20.95 7.84 -16.78
CA THR A 323 21.28 8.37 -18.10
C THR A 323 20.24 8.04 -19.18
N MET A 324 19.37 7.04 -19.00
CA MET A 324 18.34 6.66 -19.98
C MET A 324 16.93 7.23 -19.71
N ILE A 325 16.70 7.85 -18.54
CA ILE A 325 15.38 8.43 -18.22
C ILE A 325 15.23 9.76 -18.96
N ASP A 326 14.43 9.80 -20.01
CA ASP A 326 14.05 11.02 -20.74
C ASP A 326 12.73 10.80 -21.54
N ILE A 327 12.35 11.74 -22.39
CA ILE A 327 11.12 11.73 -23.21
C ILE A 327 10.82 10.41 -23.94
N HIS A 328 11.83 9.61 -24.27
CA HIS A 328 11.67 8.32 -24.96
C HIS A 328 10.91 7.26 -24.16
N LEU A 329 10.80 7.41 -22.83
CA LEU A 329 10.01 6.52 -21.97
C LEU A 329 8.50 6.85 -21.99
N ASP A 330 8.09 7.89 -22.70
CA ASP A 330 6.69 8.31 -22.86
C ASP A 330 6.38 8.46 -24.37
N PRO A 331 6.11 7.35 -25.09
CA PRO A 331 5.91 7.40 -26.54
C PRO A 331 4.82 8.40 -27.01
N PRO A 332 3.67 8.56 -26.33
CA PRO A 332 2.70 9.59 -26.68
C PRO A 332 3.22 11.03 -26.54
N LEU A 333 4.05 11.31 -25.53
CA LEU A 333 4.71 12.62 -25.39
C LEU A 333 5.79 12.82 -26.46
N LEU A 334 6.60 11.80 -26.73
CA LEU A 334 7.61 11.83 -27.78
C LEU A 334 6.98 12.07 -29.16
N GLU A 335 5.88 11.39 -29.48
CA GLU A 335 5.15 11.57 -30.74
C GLU A 335 4.66 13.02 -30.88
N ALA A 336 3.92 13.51 -29.86
CA ALA A 336 3.37 14.87 -29.84
C ALA A 336 4.43 15.98 -29.90
N CYS A 337 5.61 15.75 -29.31
CA CYS A 337 6.69 16.74 -29.21
C CYS A 337 7.88 16.51 -30.16
N SER A 338 7.88 15.45 -30.98
CA SER A 338 9.00 15.06 -31.85
C SER A 338 9.60 16.20 -32.69
N MET A 339 8.74 16.97 -33.37
CA MET A 339 9.15 18.11 -34.21
C MET A 339 9.60 19.32 -33.39
N ASP A 340 8.99 19.56 -32.23
CA ASP A 340 9.37 20.65 -31.34
C ASP A 340 10.71 20.37 -30.63
N MET A 341 10.93 19.13 -30.21
CA MET A 341 12.19 18.63 -29.66
C MET A 341 13.36 18.88 -30.62
N GLN A 342 13.23 18.48 -31.89
CA GLN A 342 14.29 18.66 -32.90
C GLN A 342 14.61 20.13 -33.21
N ARG A 343 13.67 21.04 -32.97
CA ARG A 343 13.79 22.47 -33.31
C ARG A 343 14.18 23.34 -32.11
N LEU A 344 13.70 23.02 -30.91
CA LEU A 344 13.87 23.82 -29.69
C LEU A 344 14.96 23.24 -28.77
N CYS A 345 15.16 21.92 -28.79
CA CYS A 345 16.04 21.19 -27.86
C CYS A 345 17.14 20.39 -28.59
N ARG A 346 17.51 20.81 -29.81
CA ARG A 346 18.45 20.10 -30.70
C ARG A 346 19.80 19.78 -30.06
N ASP A 347 20.34 20.73 -29.29
CA ASP A 347 21.68 20.66 -28.71
C ASP A 347 21.68 20.08 -27.28
N VAL A 348 20.52 19.63 -26.80
CA VAL A 348 20.36 19.02 -25.48
C VAL A 348 20.72 17.55 -25.55
N VAL A 349 21.71 17.13 -24.77
CA VAL A 349 22.12 15.72 -24.66
C VAL A 349 21.00 14.92 -23.96
N PRO A 350 20.44 13.86 -24.58
CA PRO A 350 19.40 13.03 -23.94
C PRO A 350 19.84 12.42 -22.60
N GLY A 351 18.88 12.14 -21.73
CA GLY A 351 19.08 11.52 -20.42
C GLY A 351 18.86 12.48 -19.25
N HIS A 352 18.58 11.93 -18.06
CA HIS A 352 18.22 12.70 -16.85
C HIS A 352 17.11 13.73 -17.06
N SER A 353 16.12 13.40 -17.90
CA SER A 353 14.95 14.23 -18.26
C SER A 353 15.31 15.60 -18.87
N ARG A 354 16.51 15.76 -19.44
CA ARG A 354 16.96 17.06 -19.96
C ARG A 354 16.15 17.54 -21.16
N ILE A 355 15.72 16.63 -22.04
CA ILE A 355 14.84 17.01 -23.17
C ILE A 355 13.48 17.48 -22.63
N ILE A 356 12.91 16.76 -21.66
CA ILE A 356 11.66 17.15 -21.00
C ILE A 356 11.79 18.55 -20.36
N MET A 357 12.86 18.81 -19.60
CA MET A 357 13.08 20.11 -18.97
C MET A 357 13.21 21.26 -19.99
N CYS A 358 13.96 21.05 -21.08
CA CYS A 358 14.06 22.03 -22.17
C CYS A 358 12.70 22.31 -22.83
N LEU A 359 11.90 21.28 -23.10
CA LEU A 359 10.56 21.43 -23.65
C LEU A 359 9.61 22.15 -22.68
N MET A 360 9.71 21.90 -21.38
CA MET A 360 8.94 22.63 -20.36
C MET A 360 9.33 24.11 -20.30
N GLU A 361 10.62 24.44 -20.31
CA GLU A 361 11.10 25.83 -20.34
C GLU A 361 10.64 26.55 -21.62
N ALA A 362 10.78 25.90 -22.78
CA ALA A 362 10.25 26.40 -24.04
C ALA A 362 8.71 26.57 -24.02
N SER A 363 7.98 25.73 -23.30
CA SER A 363 6.53 25.89 -23.14
C SER A 363 6.15 27.17 -22.37
N GLY A 364 6.96 27.58 -21.39
CA GLY A 364 6.76 28.83 -20.63
C GLY A 364 7.18 30.10 -21.39
N SER A 365 8.04 29.97 -22.41
CA SER A 365 8.53 31.10 -23.19
C SER A 365 7.53 31.57 -24.25
N THR A 366 7.20 32.87 -24.23
CA THR A 366 6.39 33.52 -25.27
C THR A 366 7.11 33.60 -26.63
N ASN A 367 8.44 33.51 -26.64
CA ASN A 367 9.26 33.57 -27.86
C ASN A 367 9.43 32.20 -28.53
N ALA A 368 9.14 31.10 -27.82
CA ALA A 368 9.24 29.76 -28.37
C ALA A 368 7.93 29.36 -29.06
N GLN A 369 7.95 29.31 -30.39
CA GLN A 369 6.81 28.93 -31.24
C GLN A 369 6.48 27.43 -31.17
N MET A 370 6.31 26.84 -29.99
CA MET A 370 6.03 25.41 -29.80
C MET A 370 4.59 25.06 -30.21
N SER A 371 4.39 23.89 -30.83
CA SER A 371 3.08 23.43 -31.33
C SER A 371 2.04 23.29 -30.21
N SER A 372 0.76 23.44 -30.55
CA SER A 372 -0.35 23.22 -29.62
C SER A 372 -0.46 21.77 -29.15
N SER A 373 -0.12 20.80 -30.01
CA SER A 373 -0.10 19.36 -29.66
C SER A 373 0.91 19.09 -28.54
N CYS A 374 2.18 19.46 -28.76
CA CYS A 374 3.22 19.31 -27.75
C CYS A 374 2.90 20.13 -26.48
N ARG A 375 2.38 21.35 -26.61
CA ARG A 375 2.00 22.21 -25.49
C ARG A 375 0.94 21.58 -24.59
N ASN A 376 -0.11 21.03 -25.18
CA ASN A 376 -1.18 20.39 -24.43
C ASN A 376 -0.70 19.10 -23.77
N MET A 377 0.04 18.26 -24.50
CA MET A 377 0.59 17.01 -23.94
C MET A 377 1.58 17.28 -22.80
N LEU A 378 2.49 18.26 -22.94
CA LEU A 378 3.38 18.70 -21.84
C LEU A 378 2.60 19.26 -20.65
N ALA A 379 1.53 20.04 -20.87
CA ALA A 379 0.71 20.56 -19.79
C ALA A 379 -0.01 19.44 -19.02
N ASP A 380 -0.50 18.42 -19.72
CA ASP A 380 -1.16 17.26 -19.11
C ASP A 380 -0.15 16.35 -18.38
N ARG A 381 1.03 16.12 -18.95
CA ARG A 381 2.12 15.41 -18.27
C ARG A 381 2.66 16.16 -17.05
N ASN A 382 2.79 17.49 -17.13
CA ASN A 382 3.21 18.31 -16.00
C ASN A 382 2.24 18.20 -14.81
N LYS A 383 0.92 18.12 -15.04
CA LYS A 383 -0.06 17.86 -13.96
C LYS A 383 0.21 16.52 -13.25
N LEU A 384 0.56 15.48 -14.02
CA LEU A 384 0.90 14.16 -13.47
C LEU A 384 2.24 14.20 -12.74
N TRP A 385 3.27 14.81 -13.32
CA TRP A 385 4.59 14.95 -12.71
C TRP A 385 4.56 15.79 -11.44
N MET A 386 3.71 16.83 -11.34
CA MET A 386 3.56 17.58 -10.09
C MET A 386 2.90 16.75 -8.98
N LYS A 387 1.90 15.93 -9.30
CA LYS A 387 1.30 14.96 -8.35
C LYS A 387 2.28 13.86 -7.95
N ALA A 388 3.03 13.32 -8.92
CA ALA A 388 4.11 12.37 -8.66
C ALA A 388 5.25 13.01 -7.86
N HIS A 389 5.59 14.27 -8.11
CA HIS A 389 6.58 15.01 -7.33
C HIS A 389 6.10 15.24 -5.89
N GLN A 390 4.80 15.41 -5.65
CA GLN A 390 4.25 15.45 -4.29
C GLN A 390 4.37 14.10 -3.57
N VAL A 391 4.12 12.98 -4.25
CA VAL A 391 4.41 11.62 -3.74
C VAL A 391 5.90 11.45 -3.44
N ILE A 392 6.74 11.79 -4.41
CA ILE A 392 8.20 11.64 -4.38
C ILE A 392 8.85 12.59 -3.37
N GLN A 393 8.27 13.77 -3.12
CA GLN A 393 8.69 14.70 -2.05
C GLN A 393 8.46 14.08 -0.67
N LEU A 394 7.32 13.42 -0.43
CA LEU A 394 7.09 12.70 0.82
C LEU A 394 8.05 11.52 0.97
N PHE A 395 8.26 10.74 -0.10
CA PHE A 395 9.28 9.70 -0.13
C PHE A 395 10.66 10.28 0.21
N PHE A 396 11.12 11.34 -0.48
CA PHE A 396 12.43 11.95 -0.22
C PHE A 396 12.54 12.63 1.15
N SER A 397 11.46 13.19 1.71
CA SER A 397 11.46 13.79 3.05
C SER A 397 11.51 12.75 4.17
N ARG A 398 11.07 11.51 3.88
CA ARG A 398 11.17 10.34 4.76
C ARG A 398 12.49 9.57 4.56
N GLN A 399 12.98 9.55 3.32
CA GLN A 399 14.25 8.97 2.89
C GLN A 399 15.44 9.76 3.43
N TYR A 400 15.43 11.07 3.23
CA TYR A 400 16.40 12.03 3.74
C TYR A 400 15.73 12.82 4.85
N GLN A 401 16.12 12.52 6.07
CA GLN A 401 15.82 13.33 7.24
C GLN A 401 16.55 14.67 7.07
N MET A 402 15.98 15.61 6.29
CA MET A 402 16.32 17.03 6.33
C MET A 402 15.75 17.66 7.60
N ALA A 403 16.09 17.04 8.73
CA ALA A 403 16.15 17.72 10.00
C ALA A 403 17.25 18.77 9.84
N TRP A 404 16.85 20.04 9.77
CA TRP A 404 17.81 21.12 9.94
C TRP A 404 18.47 20.94 11.31
N PRO A 405 19.80 20.98 11.40
CA PRO A 405 20.52 20.71 12.64
C PRO A 405 20.05 21.70 13.72
N GLU A 406 19.45 21.19 14.80
CA GLU A 406 18.99 22.03 15.91
C GLU A 406 20.16 22.59 16.72
N SER A 407 21.34 21.95 16.60
CA SER A 407 22.58 22.39 17.23
C SER A 407 23.69 22.75 16.22
N TRP A 408 24.52 23.73 16.58
CA TRP A 408 25.74 24.07 15.83
C TRP A 408 26.74 22.90 15.71
N HIS A 409 26.68 21.92 16.61
CA HIS A 409 27.54 20.74 16.57
C HIS A 409 27.16 19.78 15.44
N GLU A 410 25.85 19.57 15.23
CA GLU A 410 25.32 18.78 14.10
C GLU A 410 25.52 19.50 12.76
N ALA A 411 25.32 20.82 12.72
CA ALA A 411 25.63 21.63 11.54
C ALA A 411 27.10 21.49 11.12
N TYR A 412 28.01 21.51 12.10
CA TYR A 412 29.44 21.33 11.86
C TYR A 412 29.77 19.91 11.39
N SER A 413 29.22 18.87 12.01
CA SER A 413 29.51 17.47 11.62
C SER A 413 28.97 17.16 10.22
N MET A 414 27.82 17.71 9.84
CA MET A 414 27.24 17.62 8.50
C MET A 414 28.14 18.26 7.44
N VAL A 415 28.67 19.46 7.68
CA VAL A 415 29.61 20.12 6.75
C VAL A 415 30.96 19.40 6.71
N ALA A 416 31.47 18.91 7.85
CA ALA A 416 32.78 18.26 7.95
C ALA A 416 32.85 16.87 7.28
N THR A 417 31.71 16.19 7.17
CA THR A 417 31.57 14.87 6.50
C THR A 417 31.21 14.97 5.01
N HIS A 418 30.74 16.13 4.54
CA HIS A 418 30.35 16.31 3.14
C HIS A 418 31.52 16.17 2.16
N PRO A 419 31.37 15.48 1.01
CA PRO A 419 32.47 15.27 0.04
C PRO A 419 33.07 16.59 -0.48
N ASN A 420 32.23 17.60 -0.69
CA ASN A 420 32.65 18.93 -1.18
C ASN A 420 32.91 19.95 -0.06
N LYS A 421 33.22 19.52 1.17
CA LYS A 421 33.38 20.41 2.35
C LYS A 421 34.30 21.61 2.15
N VAL A 422 35.38 21.44 1.38
CA VAL A 422 36.35 22.53 1.08
C VAL A 422 35.68 23.65 0.29
N SER A 423 34.80 23.31 -0.66
CA SER A 423 34.04 24.30 -1.43
C SER A 423 33.01 25.01 -0.56
N ILE A 424 32.26 24.27 0.27
CA ILE A 424 31.24 24.82 1.18
C ILE A 424 31.88 25.81 2.17
N LEU A 425 32.98 25.42 2.82
CA LEU A 425 33.71 26.30 3.75
C LEU A 425 34.31 27.52 3.03
N GLY A 426 34.76 27.36 1.79
CA GLY A 426 35.23 28.46 0.95
C GLY A 426 34.14 29.50 0.67
N TRP A 427 32.94 29.06 0.27
CA TRP A 427 31.79 29.94 0.06
C TRP A 427 31.33 30.64 1.34
N LEU A 428 31.21 29.91 2.45
CA LEU A 428 30.84 30.50 3.75
C LEU A 428 31.85 31.54 4.23
N SER A 429 33.15 31.25 4.11
CA SER A 429 34.23 32.20 4.42
C SER A 429 34.18 33.44 3.52
N GLY A 430 33.94 33.25 2.21
CA GLY A 430 33.78 34.34 1.25
C GLY A 430 32.59 35.26 1.57
N ILE A 431 31.46 34.68 1.98
CA ILE A 431 30.26 35.44 2.40
C ILE A 431 30.55 36.25 3.67
N VAL A 432 31.17 35.64 4.70
CA VAL A 432 31.55 36.35 5.94
C VAL A 432 32.54 37.48 5.63
N PHE A 433 33.54 37.23 4.79
CA PHE A 433 34.51 38.25 4.38
C PHE A 433 33.84 39.39 3.61
N PHE A 434 32.90 39.09 2.70
CA PHE A 434 32.12 40.10 1.98
C PHE A 434 31.27 40.96 2.94
N ILE A 435 30.57 40.34 3.90
CA ILE A 435 29.79 41.04 4.92
C ILE A 435 30.70 41.95 5.77
N LEU A 436 31.88 41.49 6.17
CA LEU A 436 32.86 42.28 6.92
C LEU A 436 33.41 43.45 6.09
N LEU A 437 33.70 43.25 4.79
CA LEU A 437 34.11 44.33 3.90
C LEU A 437 33.02 45.40 3.77
N VAL A 438 31.77 44.99 3.49
CA VAL A 438 30.62 45.91 3.41
C VAL A 438 30.43 46.64 4.74
N GLY A 439 30.48 45.94 5.88
CA GLY A 439 30.40 46.53 7.22
C GLY A 439 31.49 47.56 7.49
N CYS A 440 32.75 47.26 7.12
CA CYS A 440 33.87 48.20 7.22
C CYS A 440 33.69 49.44 6.32
N CYS A 441 33.19 49.27 5.10
CA CYS A 441 32.91 50.37 4.18
C CYS A 441 31.78 51.27 4.71
N CYS A 442 30.66 50.69 5.13
CA CYS A 442 29.53 51.41 5.73
C CYS A 442 29.92 52.12 7.04
N GLY A 443 30.73 51.49 7.89
CA GLY A 443 31.23 52.08 9.12
C GLY A 443 32.16 53.29 8.90
N ARG A 444 32.98 53.28 7.83
CA ARG A 444 33.81 54.43 7.44
C ARG A 444 32.98 55.58 6.86
N LEU A 445 31.94 55.29 6.08
CA LEU A 445 31.02 56.31 5.56
C LEU A 445 30.27 57.01 6.71
N SER A 446 29.73 56.25 7.66
CA SER A 446 29.00 56.79 8.82
C SER A 446 29.87 57.66 9.74
N LYS A 447 31.15 57.29 9.98
CA LYS A 447 32.09 58.15 10.71
C LYS A 447 32.41 59.47 9.98
N ARG A 448 32.44 59.47 8.65
CA ARG A 448 32.77 60.66 7.85
C ARG A 448 31.61 61.67 7.85
N THR A 449 30.37 61.20 7.69
CA THR A 449 29.18 62.06 7.78
C THR A 449 28.98 62.64 9.19
N HIS A 450 29.26 61.87 10.24
CA HIS A 450 29.18 62.37 11.62
C HIS A 450 30.26 63.42 11.94
N MET A 451 31.43 63.40 11.28
CA MET A 451 32.42 64.47 11.43
C MET A 451 31.97 65.78 10.76
N GLU A 452 31.37 65.73 9.57
CA GLU A 452 30.87 66.94 8.90
C GLU A 452 29.68 67.57 9.63
N LEU A 453 28.81 66.75 10.24
CA LEU A 453 27.71 67.23 11.10
C LEU A 453 28.15 67.88 12.42
N LYS A 454 29.43 67.78 12.79
CA LYS A 454 29.99 68.43 14.00
C LYS A 454 30.81 69.69 13.69
N ASN A 455 31.07 69.96 12.41
CA ASN A 455 31.77 71.15 11.92
C ASN A 455 30.82 72.13 11.18
N ARG A 456 29.51 71.96 11.36
CA ARG A 456 28.44 72.90 11.06
C ARG A 456 27.78 73.34 12.36
#